data_AF-A0A7R9FSK0-F1
#
_entry.id   AF-A0A7R9FSK0-F1
#
_cell.length_a   1.000
_cell.length_b   1.000
_cell.length_c   1.000
_cell.angle_alpha   90.00
_cell.angle_beta   90.00
_cell.angle_gamma   90.00
#
_symmetry.space_group_name_H-M   'P 1'
#
loop_
_entity.id
_entity.type
_entity.pdbx_description
1 polymer ?
#
loop_
_entity_poly.entity_id
_entity_poly.type
_entity_poly.pdbx_seq_one_letter_code
_entity_poly.pdbx_strand_id
1 'polypeptide(L)' 'TIRIKKKGSAAGHNGLKSIEEILHTQDYNRLKFGIGKEFPQGKQIDFVLGEWHPQEQIILNERI' A
#
# COMPACT_ATOMS: atom_id res chain seq x y z
N THR A 1 1.67 -1.60 -9.81
CA THR A 1 0.57 -0.85 -10.45
C THR A 1 0.34 0.46 -9.72
N ILE A 2 0.17 1.57 -10.45
CA ILE A 2 -0.16 2.87 -9.88
C ILE A 2 -1.63 3.18 -10.19
N ARG A 3 -2.42 3.59 -9.19
CA ARG A 3 -3.85 3.89 -9.36
C ARG A 3 -4.27 5.07 -8.51
N ILE A 4 -5.06 5.97 -9.07
CA ILE A 4 -5.75 7.01 -8.28
C ILE A 4 -7.11 6.47 -7.84
N LYS A 5 -7.48 6.69 -6.58
CA LYS A 5 -8.80 6.40 -6.03
C LYS A 5 -9.33 7.66 -5.36
N LYS A 6 -10.59 7.99 -5.63
CA LYS A 6 -11.28 9.14 -5.01
C LYS A 6 -11.77 8.87 -3.59
N LYS A 7 -12.05 7.59 -3.28
CA LYS A 7 -12.57 7.12 -1.99
C LYS A 7 -12.43 5.61 -1.81
N GLY A 8 -12.83 5.12 -0.64
CA GLY A 8 -13.02 3.71 -0.30
C GLY A 8 -12.33 3.33 1.02
N SER A 9 -12.43 2.06 1.44
CA SER A 9 -11.85 1.59 2.70
C SER A 9 -10.32 1.43 2.70
N ALA A 10 -9.78 1.29 3.91
CA ALA A 10 -8.36 1.07 4.18
C ALA A 10 -7.78 -0.24 3.60
N ALA A 11 -8.62 -1.23 3.27
CA ALA A 11 -8.21 -2.50 2.66
C ALA A 11 -7.02 -3.20 3.37
N GLY A 12 -7.00 -3.18 4.71
CA GLY A 12 -5.93 -3.79 5.52
C GLY A 12 -4.74 -2.88 5.83
N HIS A 13 -4.68 -1.65 5.28
CA HIS A 13 -3.59 -0.71 5.53
C HIS A 13 -3.80 0.08 6.83
N ASN A 14 -2.97 -0.15 7.85
CA ASN A 14 -3.11 0.50 9.17
C ASN A 14 -2.98 2.03 9.09
N GLY A 15 -2.09 2.55 8.25
CA GLY A 15 -1.99 4.01 8.06
C GLY A 15 -3.26 4.64 7.48
N LEU A 16 -3.99 3.95 6.58
CA LEU A 16 -5.24 4.47 6.04
C LEU A 16 -6.35 4.41 7.09
N LYS A 17 -6.37 3.37 7.94
CA LYS A 17 -7.29 3.31 9.08
C LYS A 17 -7.12 4.49 10.02
N SER A 18 -5.88 4.84 10.36
CA SER A 18 -5.58 5.99 11.22
C SER A 18 -6.02 7.31 10.58
N ILE A 19 -5.78 7.50 9.28
CA ILE A 19 -6.25 8.69 8.55
C ILE A 19 -7.78 8.75 8.54
N GLU A 20 -8.46 7.65 8.26
CA GLU A 20 -9.93 7.56 8.26
C GLU A 20 -10.52 7.84 9.65
N GLU A 21 -9.84 7.40 10.72
CA GLU A 21 -10.22 7.65 12.11
C GLU A 21 -10.13 9.14 12.47
N ILE A 22 -9.06 9.82 12.05
CA ILE A 22 -8.86 11.25 12.31
C ILE A 22 -9.80 12.12 11.46
N LEU A 23 -9.99 11.77 10.20
CA LEU A 23 -10.81 12.56 9.28
C LEU A 23 -12.31 12.26 9.40
N HIS A 24 -12.68 11.16 10.06
CA HIS A 24 -14.03 10.62 10.12
C HIS A 24 -14.67 10.42 8.73
N THR A 25 -13.86 10.18 7.71
CA THR A 25 -14.32 9.96 6.34
C THR A 25 -13.36 9.11 5.53
N GLN A 26 -13.91 8.43 4.52
CA GLN A 26 -13.18 7.70 3.48
C GLN A 26 -13.15 8.46 2.15
N ASP A 27 -13.73 9.65 2.09
CA ASP A 27 -13.92 10.45 0.88
C ASP A 27 -12.75 11.41 0.66
N TYR A 28 -11.58 10.82 0.42
CA TYR A 28 -10.36 11.56 0.08
C TYR A 28 -9.60 10.86 -1.05
N ASN A 29 -9.02 11.69 -1.91
CA ASN A 29 -8.21 11.22 -3.03
C ASN A 29 -6.92 10.58 -2.50
N ARG A 30 -6.56 9.43 -3.06
CA ARG A 30 -5.31 8.73 -2.74
C ARG A 30 -4.68 8.09 -3.97
N LEU A 31 -3.36 8.19 -4.03
CA LEU A 31 -2.53 7.45 -4.99
C LEU A 31 -2.14 6.11 -4.36
N LYS A 32 -2.51 5.01 -5.01
CA LYS A 32 -2.11 3.66 -4.60
C LYS A 32 -0.92 3.21 -5.44
N PHE A 33 0.19 2.92 -4.77
CA PHE A 33 1.32 2.21 -5.33
C PHE A 33 1.27 0.74 -4.90
N GLY A 34 1.09 -0.17 -5.85
CA GLY A 34 1.01 -1.60 -5.57
C GLY A 34 2.39 -2.23 -5.40
N ILE A 35 2.67 -2.74 -4.20
CA ILE A 35 3.95 -3.36 -3.81
C ILE A 35 3.98 -4.89 -3.94
N GLY A 36 2.87 -5.52 -4.32
CA GLY A 36 2.76 -6.99 -4.41
C GLY A 36 1.84 -7.59 -3.35
N LYS A 37 1.66 -8.90 -3.40
CA LYS A 37 0.85 -9.68 -2.44
C LYS A 37 1.45 -11.07 -2.19
N GLU A 38 2.72 -11.25 -2.52
CA GLU A 38 3.42 -12.53 -2.47
C GLU A 38 4.08 -12.68 -1.11
N PHE A 39 3.28 -13.08 -0.14
CA PHE A 39 3.75 -13.42 1.20
C PHE A 39 2.87 -14.54 1.78
N PRO A 40 3.43 -15.42 2.63
CA PRO A 40 2.64 -16.43 3.33
C PRO A 40 1.53 -15.80 4.19
N GLN A 41 0.45 -16.55 4.44
CA GLN A 41 -0.61 -16.09 5.32
C GLN A 41 -0.03 -15.75 6.71
N GLY A 42 -0.36 -14.56 7.23
CA GLY A 42 0.14 -14.06 8.52
C GLY A 42 1.48 -13.34 8.46
N LYS A 43 2.14 -13.29 7.29
CA LYS A 43 3.44 -12.64 7.08
C LYS A 43 3.34 -11.23 6.46
N GLN A 44 2.17 -10.60 6.56
CA GLN A 44 1.94 -9.25 6.05
C GLN A 44 2.92 -8.23 6.64
N ILE A 45 3.18 -8.32 7.95
CA ILE A 45 4.03 -7.36 8.67
C ILE A 45 5.48 -7.45 8.16
N ASP A 46 6.00 -8.68 8.08
CA ASP A 46 7.36 -8.95 7.58
C ASP A 46 7.51 -8.45 6.14
N PHE A 47 6.49 -8.61 5.30
CA PHE A 47 6.52 -8.12 3.92
C PHE A 47 6.55 -6.59 3.80
N VAL A 48 5.77 -5.86 4.62
CA VAL A 48 5.74 -4.39 4.55
C VAL A 48 6.92 -3.71 5.24
N LEU A 49 7.60 -4.40 6.15
CA LEU A 49 8.83 -3.93 6.81
C LEU A 49 10.10 -4.44 6.13
N GLY A 50 9.97 -5.35 5.16
CA GLY A 50 11.08 -5.92 4.42
C GLY A 50 11.68 -4.95 3.41
N GLU A 51 12.86 -5.31 2.93
CA GLU A 51 13.53 -4.60 1.84
C GLU A 51 13.13 -5.17 0.48
N TRP A 52 13.23 -4.34 -0.55
CA TRP A 52 13.04 -4.77 -1.94
C TRP A 52 14.15 -5.71 -2.39
N HIS A 53 13.78 -6.81 -3.03
CA HIS A 53 14.75 -7.67 -3.70
C HIS A 53 15.41 -6.95 -4.89
N PRO A 54 16.64 -7.33 -5.30
CA PRO A 54 17.33 -6.68 -6.41
C PRO A 54 16.51 -6.60 -7.71
N GLN A 55 15.72 -7.63 -8.00
CA GLN A 55 14.83 -7.65 -9.17
C GLN A 55 13.68 -6.65 -9.03
N GLU A 56 13.14 -6.47 -7.83
CA GLU A 56 12.07 -5.51 -7.57
C GLU A 56 12.59 -4.07 -7.61
N GLN A 57 13.83 -3.83 -7.19
CA GLN A 57 14.47 -2.51 -7.27
C GLN A 57 14.60 -2.02 -8.72
N ILE A 58 14.96 -2.90 -9.65
CA ILE A 58 15.02 -2.57 -11.08
C ILE A 58 13.64 -2.10 -11.57
N ILE A 59 12.59 -2.85 -11.22
CA ILE A 59 11.21 -2.55 -11.59
C ILE A 59 10.70 -1.27 -10.88
N LEU A 60 11.15 -1.01 -9.66
CA LEU A 60 10.76 0.16 -8.88
C LEU A 60 11.26 1.45 -9.53
N ASN A 61 12.51 1.45 -10.02
CA ASN A 61 13.12 2.60 -10.70
C ASN A 61 12.37 2.99 -11.99
N GLU A 62 11.77 2.03 -12.69
CA GLU A 62 10.96 2.34 -13.89
C GLU A 62 9.58 2.92 -13.56
N ARG A 63 9.13 2.81 -12.30
CA ARG A 63 7.78 3.21 -11.87
C ARG A 63 7.74 4.57 -11.18
N ILE A 64 8.88 5.14 -10.82
CA ILE A 64 9.04 6.44 -10.14
C ILE A 64 9.60 7.43 -11.15
#